data_AF-A0A9P0GUM5-F1
#
_entry.id   AF-A0A9P0GUM5-F1
#
_cell.length_a   1.000
_cell.length_b   1.000
_cell.length_c   1.000
_cell.angle_alpha   90.00
_cell.angle_beta   90.00
_cell.angle_gamma   90.00
#
_symmetry.space_group_name_H-M   'P 1'
#
loop_
_entity.id
_entity.type
_entity.pdbx_description
1 polymer ?
#
loop_
_entity_poly.entity_id
_entity_poly.type
_entity_poly.pdbx_seq_one_letter_code
_entity_poly.pdbx_strand_id
1 'polypeptide(L)'
;MAVDDIEMKTVVVPVGYPKERLRKFDVIVLKALLNTHIGFMEEKGITGLAIQRLMDRKGAAIVVCRNRYSKEWLDSLIPQLKRRDGRDLRIADLKETVGGGGGEIQAILWVPKHYINDKEYLTKTLAKENPGLETGHWVIKSRKNKKTGVQIYINQDDVSCLKKLNMEPLFERKRVKVEIAFPKISQING
;
A
#
# COMPACT_ATOMS: atom_id res chain seq x y z
N MET A 1 16.91 7.69 2.64
CA MET A 1 16.47 8.25 1.35
C MET A 1 16.49 9.74 1.48
N ALA A 2 17.11 10.46 0.54
CA ALA A 2 17.03 11.91 0.49
C ALA A 2 15.58 12.34 0.25
N VAL A 3 15.17 13.41 0.93
CA VAL A 3 13.81 13.97 0.91
C VAL A 3 13.38 14.36 -0.51
N ASP A 4 14.34 14.73 -1.37
CA ASP A 4 14.14 15.14 -2.77
C ASP A 4 13.48 14.08 -3.65
N ASP A 5 13.62 12.79 -3.31
CA ASP A 5 13.13 11.69 -4.15
C ASP A 5 11.62 11.46 -4.00
N ILE A 6 10.97 12.03 -2.98
CA ILE A 6 9.52 11.94 -2.76
C ILE A 6 8.80 13.09 -3.46
N GLU A 7 9.37 14.29 -3.45
CA GLU A 7 8.72 15.49 -3.99
C GLU A 7 8.46 15.40 -5.50
N MET A 8 9.25 14.59 -6.20
CA MET A 8 9.17 14.39 -7.65
C MET A 8 8.23 13.25 -8.07
N LYS A 9 7.53 12.63 -7.12
CA LYS A 9 6.64 11.50 -7.37
C LYS A 9 5.17 11.94 -7.30
N THR A 10 4.42 11.60 -8.33
CA THR A 10 2.94 11.67 -8.34
C THR A 10 2.41 10.25 -8.28
N VAL A 11 1.48 10.00 -7.36
CA VAL A 11 0.91 8.67 -7.14
C VAL A 11 -0.53 8.69 -7.63
N VAL A 12 -0.80 7.89 -8.65
CA VAL A 12 -2.09 7.87 -9.34
C VAL A 12 -2.83 6.59 -8.96
N VAL A 13 -4.05 6.75 -8.47
CA VAL A 13 -4.91 5.65 -8.05
C VAL A 13 -6.36 5.88 -8.52
N PRO A 14 -7.20 4.84 -8.60
CA PRO A 14 -8.64 5.02 -8.74
C PRO A 14 -9.19 5.71 -7.49
N VAL A 15 -10.26 6.48 -7.61
CA VAL A 15 -10.91 7.12 -6.45
C VAL A 15 -11.26 6.10 -5.35
N GLY A 16 -11.69 4.89 -5.72
CA GLY A 16 -12.01 3.79 -4.79
C GLY A 16 -10.82 3.02 -4.20
N TYR A 17 -9.57 3.48 -4.38
CA TYR A 17 -8.39 2.84 -3.79
C TYR A 17 -8.45 2.84 -2.25
N PRO A 18 -8.07 1.75 -1.54
CA PRO A 18 -7.39 0.54 -2.05
C PRO A 18 -8.31 -0.62 -2.46
N LYS A 19 -9.64 -0.45 -2.35
CA LYS A 19 -10.63 -1.46 -2.74
C LYS A 19 -10.64 -1.65 -4.26
N GLU A 20 -10.51 -0.56 -4.99
CA GLU A 20 -10.24 -0.56 -6.43
C GLU A 20 -8.76 -0.37 -6.72
N ARG A 21 -8.29 -1.01 -7.80
CA ARG A 21 -6.87 -1.03 -8.18
C ARG A 21 -6.72 -0.88 -9.68
N LEU A 22 -5.66 -0.19 -10.09
CA LEU A 22 -5.19 -0.20 -11.47
C LEU A 22 -4.68 -1.60 -11.81
N ARG A 23 -5.08 -2.10 -12.98
CA ARG A 23 -4.48 -3.28 -13.58
C ARG A 23 -3.22 -2.87 -14.35
N LYS A 24 -2.32 -3.81 -14.61
CA LYS A 24 -1.12 -3.57 -15.42
C LYS A 24 -1.43 -2.90 -16.77
N PHE A 25 -2.53 -3.29 -17.39
CA PHE A 25 -3.00 -2.67 -18.64
C PHE A 25 -3.41 -1.20 -18.45
N ASP A 26 -4.08 -0.85 -17.35
CA ASP A 26 -4.46 0.53 -17.04
C ASP A 26 -3.21 1.42 -16.91
N VAL A 27 -2.13 0.90 -16.32
CA VAL A 27 -0.84 1.58 -16.16
C VAL A 27 -0.15 1.81 -17.52
N ILE A 28 -0.24 0.84 -18.44
CA ILE A 28 0.29 0.98 -19.81
C ILE A 28 -0.48 2.05 -20.57
N VAL A 29 -1.81 2.04 -20.49
CA VAL A 29 -2.67 3.04 -21.14
C VAL A 29 -2.40 4.43 -20.57
N LEU A 30 -2.29 4.57 -19.25
CA LEU A 30 -1.92 5.84 -18.62
C LEU A 30 -0.57 6.35 -19.14
N LYS A 31 0.45 5.49 -19.24
CA LYS A 31 1.76 5.88 -19.79
C LYS A 31 1.65 6.41 -21.22
N ALA A 32 0.90 5.73 -22.08
CA ALA A 32 0.70 6.17 -23.46
C ALA A 32 -0.03 7.52 -23.51
N LEU A 33 -1.11 7.69 -22.74
CA LEU A 33 -1.86 8.93 -22.66
C LEU A 33 -1.00 10.11 -22.20
N LEU A 34 -0.20 9.92 -21.15
CA LEU A 34 0.68 10.98 -20.64
C LEU A 34 1.73 11.38 -21.68
N ASN A 35 2.34 10.41 -22.38
CA ASN A 35 3.30 10.71 -23.44
C ASN A 35 2.67 11.44 -24.63
N THR A 36 1.45 11.04 -25.04
CA THR A 36 0.70 11.75 -26.09
C THR A 36 0.37 13.18 -25.68
N HIS A 37 -0.06 13.39 -24.43
CA HIS A 37 -0.30 14.74 -23.91
C HIS A 37 0.98 15.59 -23.89
N ILE A 38 2.12 15.03 -23.48
CA ILE A 38 3.41 15.76 -23.52
C ILE A 38 3.74 16.20 -24.95
N GLY A 39 3.67 15.29 -25.93
CA GLY A 39 3.94 15.64 -27.33
C GLY A 39 3.00 16.71 -27.88
N PHE A 40 1.70 16.63 -27.56
CA PHE A 40 0.73 17.66 -27.95
C PHE A 40 1.01 19.03 -27.29
N MET A 41 1.50 19.04 -26.05
CA MET A 41 1.88 20.28 -25.37
C MET A 41 3.15 20.88 -25.99
N GLU A 42 4.10 20.05 -26.41
CA GLU A 42 5.29 20.48 -27.14
C GLU A 42 4.93 21.11 -28.50
N GLU A 43 4.00 20.53 -29.25
CA GLU A 43 3.46 21.11 -30.49
C GLU A 43 2.82 22.50 -30.29
N LYS A 44 2.27 22.74 -29.09
CA LYS A 44 1.72 24.04 -28.68
C LYS A 44 2.78 25.00 -28.12
N GLY A 45 4.05 24.65 -28.17
CA GLY A 45 5.17 25.45 -27.66
C GLY A 45 5.39 25.35 -26.16
N ILE A 46 4.67 24.48 -25.44
CA ILE A 46 4.88 24.24 -24.01
C ILE A 46 5.93 23.13 -23.87
N THR A 47 7.16 23.53 -23.58
CA THR A 47 8.31 22.63 -23.49
C THR A 47 8.70 22.33 -22.04
N GLY A 48 9.59 21.34 -21.84
CA GLY A 48 10.16 21.01 -20.53
C GLY A 48 9.36 20.04 -19.67
N LEU A 49 8.20 19.55 -20.16
CA LEU A 49 7.45 18.47 -19.54
C LEU A 49 8.15 17.13 -19.79
N ALA A 50 8.51 16.40 -18.73
CA ALA A 50 9.18 15.13 -18.87
C ALA A 50 8.92 14.18 -17.69
N ILE A 51 8.50 12.97 -18.03
CA ILE A 51 8.39 11.83 -17.11
C ILE A 51 9.68 11.04 -17.18
N GLN A 52 10.34 10.85 -16.04
CA GLN A 52 11.54 10.02 -15.94
C GLN A 52 11.18 8.53 -15.97
N ARG A 53 10.16 8.14 -15.20
CA ARG A 53 9.80 6.74 -15.01
C ARG A 53 8.35 6.62 -14.56
N LEU A 54 7.71 5.51 -14.92
CA LEU A 54 6.39 5.14 -14.43
C LEU A 54 6.42 3.69 -13.94
N MET A 55 5.97 3.46 -12.70
CA MET A 55 6.00 2.16 -12.03
C MET A 55 4.61 1.73 -11.58
N ASP A 56 4.29 0.44 -11.71
CA ASP A 56 3.13 -0.17 -11.03
C ASP A 56 3.55 -0.64 -9.64
N ARG A 57 2.81 -0.22 -8.62
CA ARG A 57 2.97 -0.72 -7.25
C ARG A 57 1.62 -0.97 -6.60
N LYS A 58 1.28 -2.25 -6.39
CA LYS A 58 0.09 -2.69 -5.66
C LYS A 58 -1.22 -2.07 -6.21
N GLY A 59 -1.32 -1.90 -7.52
CA GLY A 59 -2.51 -1.34 -8.15
C GLY A 59 -2.58 0.19 -8.13
N ALA A 60 -1.44 0.84 -7.93
CA ALA A 60 -1.23 2.27 -8.10
C ALA A 60 -0.13 2.51 -9.15
N ALA A 61 -0.20 3.63 -9.86
CA ALA A 61 0.85 4.07 -10.76
C ALA A 61 1.68 5.17 -10.07
N ILE A 62 2.97 4.94 -9.91
CA ILE A 62 3.91 5.93 -9.38
C ILE A 62 4.66 6.53 -10.56
N VAL A 63 4.39 7.80 -10.83
CA VAL A 63 5.03 8.58 -11.89
C VAL A 63 6.14 9.41 -11.26
N VAL A 64 7.37 9.25 -11.75
CA VAL A 64 8.54 10.02 -11.34
C VAL A 64 8.78 11.08 -12.42
N CYS A 65 8.65 12.34 -12.05
CA CYS A 65 8.86 13.49 -12.92
C CYS A 65 10.33 13.90 -12.93
N ARG A 66 10.85 14.37 -14.07
CA ARG A 66 12.26 14.83 -14.15
C ARG A 66 12.50 16.19 -13.48
N ASN A 67 11.46 17.02 -13.41
CA ASN A 67 11.53 18.36 -12.83
C ASN A 67 10.22 18.69 -12.09
N ARG A 68 10.27 19.69 -11.21
CA ARG A 68 9.11 20.13 -10.41
C ARG A 68 7.96 20.64 -11.27
N TYR A 69 8.28 21.35 -12.35
CA TYR A 69 7.28 21.83 -13.32
C TYR A 69 6.43 20.69 -13.91
N SER A 70 7.08 19.58 -14.29
CA SER A 70 6.38 18.39 -14.79
C SER A 70 5.52 17.73 -13.71
N LYS A 71 5.94 17.78 -12.45
CA LYS A 71 5.15 17.27 -11.32
C LYS A 71 3.89 18.10 -11.11
N GLU A 72 4.02 19.43 -11.06
CA GLU A 72 2.89 20.34 -10.86
C GLU A 72 1.88 20.25 -12.03
N TRP A 73 2.38 20.17 -13.26
CA TRP A 73 1.55 19.90 -14.43
C TRP A 73 0.81 18.57 -14.30
N LEU A 74 1.52 17.49 -13.95
CA LEU A 74 0.91 16.18 -13.82
C LEU A 74 -0.15 16.17 -12.71
N ASP A 75 0.15 16.78 -11.57
CA ASP A 75 -0.79 16.89 -10.45
C ASP A 75 -2.07 17.66 -10.83
N SER A 76 -1.96 18.65 -11.71
CA SER A 76 -3.14 19.34 -12.25
C SER A 76 -3.93 18.49 -13.25
N LEU A 77 -3.24 17.64 -14.03
CA LEU A 77 -3.84 16.84 -15.09
C LEU A 77 -4.57 15.60 -14.57
N ILE A 78 -3.98 14.87 -13.62
CA ILE A 78 -4.49 13.56 -13.17
C ILE A 78 -5.96 13.58 -12.74
N PRO A 79 -6.45 14.55 -11.94
CA PRO A 79 -7.86 14.59 -11.53
C PRO A 79 -8.84 14.78 -12.70
N GLN A 80 -8.36 15.25 -13.85
CA GLN A 80 -9.16 15.46 -15.05
C GLN A 80 -9.20 14.21 -15.94
N LEU A 81 -8.31 13.24 -15.71
CA LEU A 81 -8.24 12.02 -16.48
C LEU A 81 -9.24 10.97 -15.97
N LYS A 82 -9.85 10.28 -16.92
CA LYS A 82 -10.68 9.10 -16.66
C LYS A 82 -9.93 7.85 -17.07
N ARG A 83 -10.22 6.77 -16.34
CA ARG A 83 -9.88 5.41 -16.75
C ARG A 83 -10.64 5.06 -18.03
N ARG A 84 -10.19 4.01 -18.72
CA ARG A 84 -10.86 3.47 -19.90
C ARG A 84 -12.33 3.11 -19.64
N ASP A 85 -12.65 2.67 -18.43
CA ASP A 85 -14.01 2.32 -18.00
C ASP A 85 -14.83 3.54 -17.52
N GLY A 86 -14.33 4.76 -17.74
CA GLY A 86 -15.00 6.02 -17.40
C GLY A 86 -14.86 6.45 -15.94
N ARG A 87 -14.26 5.63 -15.08
CA ARG A 87 -14.06 5.95 -13.65
C ARG A 87 -12.92 6.95 -13.43
N ASP A 88 -13.06 7.75 -12.39
CA ASP A 88 -12.12 8.83 -12.10
C ASP A 88 -10.82 8.34 -11.45
N LEU A 89 -9.75 9.09 -11.68
CA LEU A 89 -8.46 8.96 -11.04
C LEU A 89 -8.27 10.07 -10.01
N ARG A 90 -7.45 9.81 -8.99
CA ARG A 90 -7.00 10.82 -8.04
C ARG A 90 -5.51 10.67 -7.76
N ILE A 91 -4.97 11.73 -7.16
CA ILE A 91 -3.64 11.70 -6.56
C ILE A 91 -3.76 11.14 -5.14
N ALA A 92 -2.83 10.29 -4.78
CA ALA A 92 -2.71 9.68 -3.46
C ALA A 92 -1.41 10.12 -2.78
N ASP A 93 -1.37 10.00 -1.45
CA ASP A 93 -0.10 10.08 -0.73
C ASP A 93 0.73 8.82 -1.05
N LEU A 94 2.05 8.97 -1.19
CA LEU A 94 2.97 7.85 -1.38
C LEU A 94 2.81 6.78 -0.29
N LYS A 95 2.49 7.18 0.94
CA LYS A 95 2.18 6.29 2.06
C LYS A 95 1.04 5.32 1.75
N GLU A 96 0.06 5.72 0.95
CA GLU A 96 -1.06 4.85 0.53
C GLU A 96 -0.59 3.66 -0.34
N THR A 97 0.58 3.76 -0.99
CA THR A 97 1.08 2.74 -1.95
C THR A 97 2.32 1.98 -1.48
N VAL A 98 3.09 2.58 -0.57
CA VAL A 98 4.20 1.90 0.10
C VAL A 98 3.68 0.69 0.89
N GLY A 99 2.43 0.74 1.30
CA GLY A 99 1.66 -0.36 1.83
C GLY A 99 0.29 -0.43 1.18
N GLY A 100 -0.02 -1.50 0.44
CA GLY A 100 -1.39 -1.68 -0.06
C GLY A 100 -2.32 -1.75 1.14
N GLY A 101 -3.06 -0.67 1.41
CA GLY A 101 -3.78 -0.48 2.67
C GLY A 101 -2.90 -0.65 3.92
N GLY A 102 -1.61 -0.32 3.87
CA GLY A 102 -0.61 -1.12 4.58
C GLY A 102 0.66 -0.39 5.01
N GLY A 103 0.57 0.87 5.46
CA GLY A 103 1.52 1.39 6.46
C GLY A 103 1.47 0.60 7.77
N GLU A 104 0.61 -0.43 7.82
CA GLU A 104 0.57 -1.55 8.75
C GLU A 104 1.96 -2.05 9.12
N ILE A 105 2.36 -1.70 10.34
CA ILE A 105 3.35 -2.44 11.09
C ILE A 105 2.93 -3.91 11.07
N GLN A 106 3.80 -4.82 10.61
CA GLN A 106 3.45 -6.24 10.62
C GLN A 106 3.67 -6.77 12.03
N ALA A 107 2.66 -7.35 12.65
CA ALA A 107 2.81 -8.12 13.89
C ALA A 107 2.69 -9.61 13.56
N ILE A 108 3.79 -10.34 13.61
CA ILE A 108 3.79 -11.78 13.41
C ILE A 108 3.36 -12.44 14.72
N LEU A 109 2.18 -13.09 14.71
CA LEU A 109 1.64 -13.83 15.84
C LEU A 109 1.87 -15.33 15.68
N TRP A 110 2.64 -15.93 16.57
CA TRP A 110 2.95 -17.35 16.48
C TRP A 110 1.83 -18.20 17.09
N VAL A 111 0.74 -18.43 16.35
CA VAL A 111 -0.36 -19.33 16.74
C VAL A 111 -0.17 -20.76 16.19
N PRO A 112 -0.83 -21.77 16.78
CA PRO A 112 -0.80 -23.14 16.28
C PRO A 112 -1.31 -23.29 14.85
N LYS A 113 -0.65 -24.15 14.06
CA LYS A 113 -0.87 -24.29 12.61
C LYS A 113 -2.30 -24.72 12.24
N HIS A 114 -3.01 -25.43 13.11
CA HIS A 114 -4.37 -25.90 12.79
C HIS A 114 -5.41 -24.77 12.72
N TYR A 115 -5.13 -23.60 13.31
CA TYR A 115 -6.00 -22.41 13.21
C TYR A 115 -5.75 -21.56 11.97
N ILE A 116 -4.80 -21.93 11.11
CA ILE A 116 -4.37 -21.11 9.97
C ILE A 116 -5.49 -20.88 8.93
N ASN A 117 -6.43 -21.82 8.85
CA ASN A 117 -7.57 -21.75 7.93
C ASN A 117 -8.84 -21.23 8.60
N ASP A 118 -8.86 -21.14 9.94
CA ASP A 118 -10.01 -20.67 10.70
C ASP A 118 -9.79 -19.23 11.18
N LYS A 119 -9.82 -18.33 10.20
CA LYS A 119 -9.56 -16.90 10.40
C LYS A 119 -10.60 -16.25 11.31
N GLU A 120 -11.85 -16.69 11.21
CA GLU A 120 -12.94 -16.16 12.01
C GLU A 120 -12.81 -16.57 13.47
N TYR A 121 -12.51 -17.85 13.76
CA TYR A 121 -12.21 -18.28 15.11
C TYR A 121 -10.98 -17.58 15.67
N LEU A 122 -9.91 -17.44 14.87
CA LEU A 122 -8.67 -16.80 15.29
C LEU A 122 -8.91 -15.36 15.74
N THR A 123 -9.58 -14.56 14.92
CA THR A 123 -9.87 -13.14 15.21
C THR A 123 -10.82 -13.01 16.40
N LYS A 124 -11.93 -13.75 16.42
CA LYS A 124 -12.90 -13.68 17.54
C LYS A 124 -12.29 -14.08 18.88
N THR A 125 -11.45 -15.12 18.89
CA THR A 125 -10.81 -15.60 20.13
C THR A 125 -9.78 -14.60 20.63
N LEU A 126 -8.96 -14.03 19.74
CA LEU A 126 -8.02 -12.96 20.10
C LEU A 126 -8.73 -11.73 20.67
N ALA A 127 -9.79 -11.23 20.02
CA ALA A 127 -10.55 -10.08 20.53
C ALA A 127 -11.21 -10.38 21.89
N LYS A 128 -11.73 -11.60 22.08
CA LYS A 128 -12.37 -12.02 23.32
C LYS A 128 -11.39 -12.11 24.49
N GLU A 129 -10.20 -12.66 24.28
CA GLU A 129 -9.20 -12.85 25.34
C GLU A 129 -8.35 -11.60 25.62
N ASN A 130 -8.40 -10.59 24.75
CA ASN A 130 -7.60 -9.37 24.85
C ASN A 130 -8.50 -8.12 24.75
N PRO A 131 -9.15 -7.70 25.85
CA PRO A 131 -10.01 -6.52 25.86
C PRO A 131 -9.29 -5.28 25.32
N GLY A 132 -9.92 -4.59 24.36
CA GLY A 132 -9.35 -3.42 23.68
C GLY A 132 -8.57 -3.73 22.40
N LEU A 133 -8.45 -5.01 22.03
CA LEU A 133 -7.91 -5.43 20.73
C LEU A 133 -9.04 -5.58 19.71
N GLU A 134 -9.06 -4.73 18.68
CA GLU A 134 -10.04 -4.82 17.60
C GLU A 134 -9.46 -5.60 16.42
N THR A 135 -9.91 -6.85 16.24
CA THR A 135 -9.32 -7.75 15.23
C THR A 135 -10.11 -7.81 13.91
N GLY A 136 -11.23 -7.08 13.79
CA GLY A 136 -12.18 -7.22 12.68
C GLY A 136 -11.63 -6.84 11.30
N HIS A 137 -10.57 -6.02 11.29
CA HIS A 137 -9.92 -5.54 10.08
C HIS A 137 -8.55 -6.19 9.84
N TRP A 138 -8.17 -7.19 10.65
CA TRP A 138 -6.89 -7.86 10.56
C TRP A 138 -6.80 -8.74 9.30
N VAL A 139 -5.71 -8.60 8.55
CA VAL A 139 -5.46 -9.42 7.36
C VAL A 139 -4.55 -10.57 7.73
N ILE A 140 -5.11 -11.78 7.80
CA ILE A 140 -4.35 -12.99 8.12
C ILE A 140 -3.75 -13.60 6.84
N LYS A 141 -2.42 -13.75 6.79
CA LYS A 141 -1.73 -14.54 5.75
C LYS A 141 -0.98 -15.72 6.34
N SER A 142 -1.25 -16.87 5.73
CA SER A 142 -0.52 -18.10 5.98
C SER A 142 0.76 -18.12 5.14
N ARG A 143 1.94 -18.22 5.75
CA ARG A 143 3.17 -18.53 5.01
C ARG A 143 3.45 -20.04 5.10
N LYS A 144 3.67 -20.69 3.96
CA LYS A 144 4.09 -22.09 3.90
C LYS A 144 5.53 -22.22 4.37
N ASN A 145 5.80 -22.10 5.67
CA ASN A 145 7.06 -22.58 6.23
C ASN A 145 6.78 -23.70 7.23
N LYS A 146 7.64 -24.72 7.24
CA LYS A 146 7.38 -26.01 7.91
C LYS A 146 7.41 -25.93 9.45
N LYS A 147 7.84 -24.81 10.04
CA LYS A 147 7.97 -24.63 11.48
C LYS A 147 7.41 -23.26 11.91
N THR A 148 6.28 -23.26 12.60
CA THR A 148 5.76 -22.19 13.47
C THR A 148 5.07 -20.96 12.79
N GLY A 149 3.88 -20.61 13.31
CA GLY A 149 3.25 -19.28 13.26
C GLY A 149 2.38 -18.89 12.05
N VAL A 150 1.39 -18.03 12.31
CA VAL A 150 0.55 -17.36 11.31
C VAL A 150 0.97 -15.90 11.22
N GLN A 151 1.16 -15.36 10.02
CA GLN A 151 1.47 -13.94 9.89
C GLN A 151 0.18 -13.14 9.83
N ILE A 152 0.00 -12.21 10.76
CA ILE A 152 -1.15 -11.33 10.78
C ILE A 152 -0.67 -9.92 10.44
N TYR A 153 -1.37 -9.26 9.53
CA TYR A 153 -1.13 -7.88 9.17
C TYR A 153 -2.19 -7.05 9.89
N ILE A 154 -1.72 -6.07 10.65
CA ILE A 154 -2.53 -5.23 11.52
C ILE A 154 -2.02 -3.79 11.39
N ASN A 155 -2.86 -2.79 11.65
CA ASN A 155 -2.46 -1.41 11.43
C ASN A 155 -1.65 -0.81 12.59
N GLN A 156 -1.17 0.42 12.40
CA GLN A 156 -0.39 1.15 13.40
C GLN A 156 -1.18 1.32 14.72
N ASP A 157 -2.50 1.51 14.61
CA ASP A 157 -3.39 1.71 15.76
C ASP A 157 -3.55 0.41 16.54
N ASP A 158 -3.71 -0.73 15.85
CA ASP A 158 -3.73 -2.07 16.45
C ASP A 158 -2.41 -2.41 17.15
N VAL A 159 -1.27 -2.05 16.55
CA VAL A 159 0.02 -2.23 17.21
C VAL A 159 0.12 -1.39 18.47
N SER A 160 -0.44 -0.18 18.46
CA SER A 160 -0.51 0.63 19.68
C SER A 160 -1.33 -0.06 20.77
N CYS A 161 -2.41 -0.75 20.40
CA CYS A 161 -3.18 -1.60 21.31
C CYS A 161 -2.37 -2.81 21.82
N LEU A 162 -1.64 -3.52 20.96
CA LEU A 162 -0.74 -4.60 21.39
C LEU A 162 0.36 -4.12 22.35
N LYS A 163 0.90 -2.91 22.15
CA LYS A 163 1.87 -2.31 23.08
C LYS A 163 1.26 -2.06 24.46
N LYS A 164 -0.02 -1.66 24.54
CA LYS A 164 -0.73 -1.53 25.83
C LYS A 164 -0.86 -2.87 26.56
N LEU A 165 -0.89 -3.98 25.80
CA LEU A 165 -0.84 -5.36 26.32
C LEU A 165 0.59 -5.87 26.54
N ASN A 166 1.59 -4.99 26.56
CA ASN A 166 3.00 -5.33 26.67
C ASN A 166 3.49 -6.33 25.61
N MET A 167 2.84 -6.38 24.44
CA MET A 167 3.13 -7.34 23.36
C MET A 167 2.90 -8.81 23.76
N GLU A 168 2.09 -9.09 24.77
CA GLU A 168 1.81 -10.44 25.27
C GLU A 168 0.32 -10.82 25.15
N PRO A 169 -0.27 -10.81 23.94
CA PRO A 169 -1.66 -11.20 23.77
C PRO A 169 -1.88 -12.68 24.08
N LEU A 170 -3.07 -12.99 24.57
CA LEU A 170 -3.53 -14.36 24.84
C LEU A 170 -4.26 -14.95 23.63
N PHE A 171 -4.04 -16.23 23.38
CA PHE A 171 -4.85 -17.04 22.48
C PHE A 171 -4.99 -18.44 23.08
N GLU A 172 -6.23 -18.88 23.27
CA GLU A 172 -6.56 -20.11 24.01
C GLU A 172 -5.89 -20.16 25.39
N ARG A 173 -5.92 -19.02 26.10
CA ARG A 173 -5.33 -18.83 27.43
C ARG A 173 -3.81 -19.02 27.48
N LYS A 174 -3.12 -18.99 26.33
CA LYS A 174 -1.66 -19.06 26.23
C LYS A 174 -1.10 -17.79 25.63
N ARG A 175 0.06 -17.35 26.10
CA ARG A 175 0.77 -16.20 25.52
C ARG A 175 1.19 -16.53 24.09
N VAL A 176 0.85 -15.64 23.17
CA VAL A 176 1.29 -15.72 21.78
C VAL A 176 2.55 -14.88 21.66
N LYS A 177 3.60 -15.47 21.08
CA LYS A 177 4.79 -14.70 20.71
C LYS A 177 4.38 -13.69 19.64
N VAL A 178 4.77 -12.43 19.83
CA VAL A 178 4.59 -11.36 18.85
C VAL A 178 5.95 -10.86 18.39
N GLU A 179 6.11 -10.67 17.08
CA GLU A 179 7.28 -10.02 16.50
C GLU A 179 6.82 -8.86 15.62
N ILE A 180 7.34 -7.66 15.89
CA ILE A 180 7.10 -6.52 15.02
C ILE A 180 8.08 -6.58 13.85
N ALA A 181 7.54 -6.84 12.66
CA ALA A 181 8.25 -6.72 11.40
C ALA A 181 7.85 -5.41 10.72
N PHE A 182 8.84 -4.58 10.43
CA PHE A 182 8.64 -3.46 9.54
C PHE A 182 8.72 -3.99 8.11
N PRO A 183 7.79 -3.61 7.21
CA PRO A 183 7.90 -3.99 5.81
C PRO A 183 9.28 -3.57 5.31
N LYS A 184 10.07 -4.53 4.85
CA LYS A 184 11.33 -4.24 4.16
C LYS A 184 10.97 -3.32 3.00
N ILE A 185 11.41 -2.07 3.07
CA ILE A 185 11.47 -1.21 1.90
C ILE A 185 12.46 -1.92 0.99
N SER A 186 11.96 -2.63 -0.02
CA SER A 186 12.80 -3.22 -1.05
C SER A 186 13.67 -2.10 -1.59
N GLN A 187 14.97 -2.17 -1.35
CA GLN A 187 15.94 -1.37 -2.07
C GLN A 187 15.75 -1.70 -3.54
N ILE A 188 15.25 -0.73 -4.29
CA ILE A 188 15.16 -0.82 -5.74
C ILE A 188 16.57 -0.47 -6.21
N ASN A 189 17.31 -1.47 -6.69
CA ASN A 189 18.56 -1.25 -7.41
C ASN A 189 18.26 -0.29 -8.57
N GLY A 190 19.09 0.74 -8.68
CA GLY A 190 19.01 1.81 -9.67
C GLY A 190 19.01 1.31 -11.10
#